data_AF-A0A8K0WPF4-F1
#
_entry.id   AF-A0A8K0WPF4-F1
#
_cell.length_a   1.000
_cell.length_b   1.000
_cell.length_c   1.000
_cell.angle_alpha   90.00
_cell.angle_beta   90.00
_cell.angle_gamma   90.00
#
_symmetry.space_group_name_H-M   'P 1'
#
loop_
_entity.id
_entity.type
_entity.pdbx_description
1 polymer ?
#
loop_
_entity_poly.entity_id
_entity_poly.type
_entity_poly.pdbx_seq_one_letter_code
_entity_poly.pdbx_strand_id
1 'polypeptide(L)'
;MADHQEIEEILQYHFEHPDLLEEAITAPGIYRREYLNYTGAHGNKSLALIGDALLRLVLVDDGVKEGLSTGSCHNICAEEVSNDTLFEVEKRCGLGK
;
A
#
# COMPACT_ATOMS: atom_id res chain seq x y z
N MET A 1 12.31 -12.30 -0.33
CA MET A 1 10.90 -12.44 0.08
C MET A 1 10.90 -12.33 1.58
N ALA A 2 10.53 -11.15 2.09
CA ALA A 2 10.40 -10.96 3.53
C ALA A 2 9.39 -11.97 4.07
N ASP A 3 9.73 -12.59 5.19
CA ASP A 3 8.83 -13.49 5.90
C ASP A 3 7.62 -12.68 6.38
N HIS A 4 6.41 -13.24 6.33
CA HIS A 4 5.20 -12.53 6.78
C HIS A 4 5.37 -11.97 8.19
N GLN A 5 6.04 -12.74 9.04
CA GLN A 5 6.35 -12.32 10.40
C GLN A 5 7.24 -11.06 10.45
N GLU A 6 8.26 -10.94 9.58
CA GLU A 6 9.11 -9.74 9.53
C GLU A 6 8.29 -8.50 9.14
N ILE A 7 7.35 -8.64 8.20
CA ILE A 7 6.48 -7.53 7.78
C ILE A 7 5.50 -7.14 8.89
N GLU A 8 4.87 -8.10 9.54
CA GLU A 8 3.97 -7.85 10.67
C GLU A 8 4.69 -7.17 11.83
N GLU A 9 5.94 -7.56 12.09
CA GLU A 9 6.81 -6.90 13.08
C GLU A 9 7.16 -5.47 12.65
N ILE A 10 7.49 -5.21 11.37
CA ILE A 10 7.75 -3.85 10.89
C ILE A 10 6.50 -2.96 11.02
N LEU A 11 5.34 -3.49 10.65
CA LEU A 11 4.07 -2.76 10.68
C LEU A 11 3.47 -2.66 12.09
N GLN A 12 3.99 -3.43 13.05
CA GLN A 12 3.42 -3.60 14.39
C GLN A 12 1.93 -3.99 14.31
N TYR A 13 1.60 -4.84 13.33
CA TYR A 13 0.24 -5.22 12.99
C TYR A 13 0.18 -6.70 12.60
N HIS A 14 -0.72 -7.45 13.25
CA HIS A 14 -0.97 -8.85 12.92
C HIS A 14 -2.20 -8.94 12.02
N PHE A 15 -2.03 -9.53 10.83
CA PHE A 15 -3.12 -9.68 9.86
C PHE A 15 -4.05 -10.83 10.27
N GLU A 16 -5.32 -10.52 10.49
CA GLU A 16 -6.37 -11.54 10.70
C GLU A 16 -6.54 -12.45 9.47
N HIS A 17 -6.20 -11.94 8.29
CA HIS A 17 -6.25 -12.64 7.01
C HIS A 17 -4.87 -12.60 6.33
N PRO A 18 -3.97 -13.56 6.67
CA PRO A 18 -2.59 -13.57 6.15
C PRO A 18 -2.53 -13.71 4.62
N ASP A 19 -3.57 -14.26 3.99
CA ASP A 19 -3.68 -14.36 2.53
C ASP A 19 -3.68 -12.98 1.84
N LEU A 20 -4.17 -11.93 2.53
CA LEU A 20 -4.13 -10.55 2.01
C LEU A 20 -2.72 -9.98 2.03
N LEU A 21 -1.93 -10.30 3.07
CA LEU A 21 -0.53 -9.92 3.14
C LEU A 21 0.26 -10.62 2.03
N GLU A 22 0.03 -11.92 1.84
CA GLU A 22 0.63 -12.71 0.77
C GLU A 22 0.28 -12.13 -0.63
N GLU A 23 -0.97 -11.76 -0.86
CA GLU A 23 -1.39 -11.10 -2.10
C GLU A 23 -0.67 -9.76 -2.29
N ALA A 24 -0.55 -8.94 -1.23
CA ALA A 24 0.08 -7.62 -1.29
C ALA A 24 1.58 -7.66 -1.65
N ILE A 25 2.30 -8.70 -1.21
CA ILE A 25 3.72 -8.89 -1.53
C ILE A 25 3.95 -9.68 -2.82
N THR A 26 2.91 -10.29 -3.38
CA THR A 26 3.00 -11.05 -4.63
C THR A 26 3.05 -10.10 -5.82
N ALA A 27 4.20 -10.07 -6.51
CA ALA A 27 4.38 -9.21 -7.68
C ALA A 27 3.34 -9.50 -8.79
N PRO A 28 2.97 -8.49 -9.59
CA PRO A 28 2.01 -8.68 -10.66
C PRO A 28 2.49 -9.70 -11.70
N GLY A 29 1.56 -10.53 -12.19
CA GLY A 29 1.85 -11.54 -13.21
C GLY A 29 2.28 -12.90 -12.66
N ILE A 30 2.46 -13.03 -11.34
CA ILE A 30 2.57 -14.33 -10.68
C ILE A 30 1.17 -14.93 -10.55
N TYR A 31 0.92 -16.03 -11.26
CA TYR A 31 -0.35 -16.75 -11.19
C TYR A 31 -0.35 -17.71 -9.99
N ARG A 32 -1.26 -17.50 -9.03
CA ARG A 32 -1.67 -18.57 -8.09
C ARG A 32 -3.17 -18.79 -8.17
N ARG A 33 -3.54 -20.07 -8.19
CA ARG A 33 -4.92 -20.52 -8.35
C ARG A 33 -5.78 -20.16 -7.12
N GLU A 34 -5.18 -20.02 -5.94
CA GLU A 34 -5.88 -19.63 -4.71
C GLU A 34 -6.35 -18.16 -4.67
N TYR A 35 -5.78 -17.24 -5.47
CA TYR A 35 -6.20 -15.82 -5.49
C TYR A 35 -7.37 -15.52 -6.46
N LEU A 36 -7.98 -16.55 -7.06
CA LEU A 36 -9.04 -16.39 -8.05
C LEU A 36 -10.33 -15.74 -7.51
N ASN A 37 -10.52 -15.73 -6.18
CA ASN A 37 -11.79 -15.36 -5.57
C ASN A 37 -12.01 -13.85 -5.40
N TYR A 38 -10.95 -13.03 -5.42
CA TYR A 38 -11.10 -11.59 -5.17
C TYR A 38 -10.56 -10.70 -6.30
N THR A 39 -9.50 -11.11 -7.00
CA THR A 39 -8.76 -10.17 -7.86
C THR A 39 -8.24 -10.76 -9.18
N GLY A 40 -8.51 -12.03 -9.48
CA GLY A 40 -7.97 -12.68 -10.68
C GLY A 40 -6.43 -12.79 -10.62
N ALA A 41 -5.81 -13.23 -11.71
CA ALA A 41 -4.35 -13.42 -11.79
C ALA A 41 -3.56 -12.10 -11.83
N HIS A 42 -3.82 -11.18 -10.91
CA HIS A 42 -3.31 -9.81 -10.95
C HIS A 42 -2.25 -9.52 -9.87
N GLY A 43 -1.93 -10.47 -8.99
CA GLY A 43 -1.00 -10.26 -7.88
C GLY A 43 -1.44 -9.05 -7.04
N ASN A 44 -0.49 -8.26 -6.57
CA ASN A 44 -0.78 -7.10 -5.71
C ASN A 44 -1.48 -5.91 -6.40
N LYS A 45 -1.76 -5.94 -7.71
CA LYS A 45 -2.28 -4.77 -8.45
C LYS A 45 -3.56 -4.19 -7.86
N SER A 46 -4.51 -5.05 -7.50
CA SER A 46 -5.79 -4.60 -6.95
C SER A 46 -5.61 -3.98 -5.57
N LEU A 47 -4.81 -4.61 -4.71
CA LEU A 47 -4.49 -4.06 -3.38
C LEU A 47 -3.69 -2.75 -3.49
N ALA A 48 -2.76 -2.64 -4.44
CA ALA A 48 -2.01 -1.42 -4.70
C ALA A 48 -2.92 -0.27 -5.15
N LEU A 49 -3.91 -0.53 -6.00
CA LEU A 49 -4.90 0.46 -6.42
C LEU A 49 -5.76 0.95 -5.25
N ILE A 50 -6.22 0.02 -4.39
CA ILE A 50 -6.98 0.36 -3.19
C ILE A 50 -6.11 1.18 -2.22
N GLY A 51 -4.84 0.79 -2.06
CA GLY A 51 -3.87 1.51 -1.23
C GLY A 51 -3.63 2.95 -1.68
N ASP A 52 -3.45 3.21 -2.98
CA ASP A 52 -3.30 4.58 -3.52
C ASP A 52 -4.54 5.44 -3.20
N ALA A 53 -5.74 4.90 -3.39
CA ALA A 53 -6.97 5.61 -3.06
C ALA A 53 -7.09 5.91 -1.56
N LEU A 54 -6.72 4.96 -0.70
CA LEU A 54 -6.74 5.12 0.74
C LEU A 54 -5.75 6.19 1.21
N LEU A 55 -4.51 6.17 0.70
CA LEU A 55 -3.48 7.16 1.06
C LEU A 55 -3.93 8.59 0.66
N ARG A 56 -4.49 8.76 -0.54
CA ARG A 56 -5.04 10.04 -0.98
C ARG A 56 -6.18 10.52 -0.08
N LEU A 57 -7.08 9.60 0.33
CA LEU A 57 -8.19 9.96 1.22
C LEU A 57 -7.68 10.47 2.57
N VAL A 58 -6.73 9.76 3.18
CA VAL A 58 -6.16 10.14 4.49
C VAL A 58 -5.51 11.52 4.41
N LEU A 59 -4.65 11.75 3.42
CA LEU A 59 -3.97 13.05 3.27
C LEU A 59 -4.94 14.21 2.99
N VAL A 60 -5.98 13.96 2.19
CA VAL A 60 -7.01 14.98 1.94
C VAL A 60 -7.83 15.26 3.20
N ASP A 61 -8.21 14.24 3.95
CA ASP A 61 -8.97 14.39 5.20
C ASP A 61 -8.18 15.16 6.25
N ASP A 62 -6.89 14.85 6.42
CA ASP A 62 -5.98 15.59 7.30
C ASP A 62 -5.83 17.05 6.85
N GLY A 63 -5.60 17.29 5.55
CA GLY A 63 -5.52 18.63 5.01
C GLY A 63 -6.81 19.44 5.18
N VAL A 64 -7.98 18.81 5.04
CA VAL A 64 -9.28 19.45 5.29
C VAL A 64 -9.44 19.82 6.76
N LYS A 65 -9.07 18.92 7.68
CA LYS A 65 -9.09 19.20 9.14
C LYS A 65 -8.17 20.35 9.51
N GLU A 66 -7.04 20.50 8.81
CA GLU A 66 -6.10 21.62 8.98
C GLU A 66 -6.51 22.91 8.25
N GLY A 67 -7.60 22.88 7.48
CA GLY A 67 -8.10 24.05 6.75
C GLY A 67 -7.30 24.39 5.48
N LEU A 68 -6.58 23.42 4.92
CA LEU A 68 -5.82 23.59 3.68
C LEU A 68 -6.73 23.79 2.46
N SER A 69 -6.19 24.48 1.45
CA SER A 69 -6.89 24.62 0.16
C SER A 69 -6.90 23.30 -0.62
N THR A 70 -7.85 23.15 -1.54
CA THR A 70 -7.91 21.99 -2.43
C THR A 70 -6.63 21.82 -3.26
N GLY A 71 -6.04 22.93 -3.72
CA GLY A 71 -4.76 22.92 -4.43
C GLY A 71 -3.59 22.46 -3.54
N SER A 72 -3.58 22.87 -2.27
CA SER A 72 -2.58 22.41 -1.30
C SER A 72 -2.70 20.90 -1.05
N CYS A 73 -3.91 20.39 -0.81
CA CYS A 73 -4.12 18.95 -0.64
C CYS A 73 -3.72 18.15 -1.88
N HIS A 74 -4.01 18.68 -3.08
CA HIS A 74 -3.60 18.05 -4.33
C HIS A 74 -2.08 17.95 -4.46
N ASN A 75 -1.35 19.04 -4.16
CA ASN A 75 0.11 19.06 -4.23
C ASN A 75 0.73 18.10 -3.21
N ILE A 76 0.22 18.08 -1.98
CA ILE A 76 0.67 17.12 -0.94
C ILE A 76 0.48 15.69 -1.42
N CYS A 77 -0.70 15.35 -1.97
CA CYS A 77 -0.92 14.00 -2.50
C CYS A 77 0.05 13.66 -3.64
N ALA A 78 0.33 14.62 -4.53
CA ALA A 78 1.24 14.41 -5.66
C ALA A 78 2.69 14.18 -5.20
N GLU A 79 3.11 14.79 -4.11
CA GLU A 79 4.46 14.66 -3.54
C GLU A 79 4.58 13.41 -2.65
N GLU A 80 3.69 13.25 -1.68
CA GLU A 80 3.79 12.23 -0.63
C GLU A 80 3.39 10.83 -1.09
N VAL A 81 2.45 10.73 -2.05
CA VAL A 81 1.94 9.45 -2.58
C VAL A 81 2.55 9.12 -3.94
N SER A 82 3.63 9.81 -4.33
CA SER A 82 4.37 9.46 -5.55
C SER A 82 5.07 8.12 -5.40
N ASN A 83 5.26 7.40 -6.52
CA ASN A 83 6.01 6.14 -6.51
C ASN A 83 7.42 6.31 -5.95
N ASP A 84 8.08 7.44 -6.23
CA ASP A 84 9.43 7.73 -5.75
C ASP A 84 9.45 7.89 -4.22
N THR A 85 8.51 8.66 -3.66
CA THR A 85 8.39 8.83 -2.20
C THR A 85 8.04 7.51 -1.51
N LEU A 86 7.07 6.77 -2.04
CA LEU A 86 6.67 5.47 -1.48
C LEU A 86 7.80 4.44 -1.52
N PHE A 87 8.64 4.47 -2.56
CA PHE A 87 9.83 3.62 -2.65
C PHE A 87 10.89 3.97 -1.60
N GLU A 88 11.09 5.25 -1.28
CA GLU A 88 11.98 5.64 -0.19
C GLU A 88 11.41 5.25 1.19
N VAL A 89 10.09 5.29 1.37
CA VAL A 89 9.43 4.74 2.57
C VAL A 89 9.64 3.23 2.67
N GLU A 90 9.46 2.48 1.58
CA GLU A 90 9.71 1.03 1.52
C GLU A 90 11.13 0.68 1.97
N LYS A 91 12.14 1.39 1.46
CA LYS A 91 13.55 1.22 1.87
C LYS A 91 13.76 1.53 3.35
N ARG A 92 13.21 2.64 3.84
CA ARG A 92 13.36 3.06 5.24
C ARG A 92 12.73 2.06 6.20
N CYS A 93 11.61 1.46 5.81
CA CYS A 93 10.91 0.43 6.58
C CYS A 93 11.52 -0.97 6.41
N GLY A 94 12.32 -1.19 5.37
CA GLY A 94 12.97 -2.49 5.11
C GLY A 94 12.06 -3.53 4.47
N LEU A 95 11.00 -3.12 3.76
CA LEU A 95 9.95 -3.99 3.22
C LEU A 95 10.30 -4.69 1.88
N GLY A 96 11.42 -4.31 1.24
CA GLY A 96 11.78 -4.74 -0.13
C GLY A 96 13.07 -5.55 -0.26
N LYS A 97 13.43 -6.38 0.72
CA LYS A 97 14.67 -7.19 0.71
C LYS A 97 14.59 -8.47 -0.13
#